data_AF-A0A0V0QCR1-F1
#
_entry.id   AF-A0A0V0QCR1-F1
#
_cell.length_a   1.000
_cell.length_b   1.000
_cell.length_c   1.000
_cell.angle_alpha   90.00
_cell.angle_beta   90.00
_cell.angle_gamma   90.00
#
_symmetry.space_group_name_H-M   'P 1'
#
loop_
_entity.id
_entity.type
_entity.pdbx_description
1 polymer ?
#
loop_
_entity_poly.entity_id
_entity_poly.type
_entity_poly.pdbx_seq_one_letter_code
_entity_poly.pdbx_strand_id
1 'polypeptide(L)'
;MIGDGANDCAAIKTADVGMSFGGTDAGYSAAFLNQGSQSLEIISDVIKISRCVSQNVIDTIKLYLLSNVFKQTVIYVSIYQASIYGDIQSVYSQFLNFFPCYLWITFGAPLKKISPLKINDNFLSKEILFSFYGLCILSGIGSIIVYSLMIFVPSTQIPGLNLRSDLMDDQNFRYSLLYIGIFIGIVLYCYEEMLVKQFFGIYGRMKKQNLQ
;
A
#
# COMPACT_ATOMS: atom_id res chain seq x y z
N MET A 1 -1.91 0.36 30.58
CA MET A 1 -2.41 0.70 31.93
C MET A 1 -3.36 1.88 31.83
N ILE A 2 -4.37 1.95 32.70
CA ILE A 2 -5.32 3.06 32.78
C ILE A 2 -5.27 3.61 34.20
N GLY A 3 -5.30 4.93 34.34
CA GLY A 3 -5.40 5.57 35.64
C GLY A 3 -5.99 6.97 35.54
N ASP A 4 -6.45 7.45 36.69
CA ASP A 4 -7.23 8.69 36.85
C ASP A 4 -6.66 9.60 37.95
N GLY A 5 -5.55 9.21 38.59
CA GLY A 5 -4.91 9.97 39.65
C GLY A 5 -3.39 10.03 39.56
N ALA A 6 -2.80 11.00 40.27
CA ALA A 6 -1.35 11.22 40.28
C ALA A 6 -0.54 9.99 40.71
N ASN A 7 -1.13 9.10 41.53
CA ASN A 7 -0.50 7.86 41.98
C ASN A 7 -0.29 6.86 40.83
N ASP A 8 -1.06 6.96 39.75
CA ASP A 8 -0.95 6.08 38.59
C ASP A 8 0.07 6.58 37.58
N CYS A 9 0.57 7.82 37.70
CA CYS A 9 1.46 8.46 36.72
C CYS A 9 2.69 7.60 36.41
N ALA A 10 3.35 7.06 37.45
CA ALA A 10 4.54 6.24 37.28
C ALA A 10 4.21 4.97 36.46
N ALA A 11 3.09 4.33 36.80
CA ALA A 11 2.72 3.06 36.23
C ALA A 11 2.12 3.19 34.81
N ILE A 12 1.37 4.26 34.53
CA ILE A 12 0.94 4.67 33.18
C ILE A 12 2.15 4.93 32.29
N LYS A 13 3.17 5.64 32.79
CA LYS A 13 4.37 6.00 32.03
C LYS A 13 5.26 4.79 31.73
N THR A 14 5.30 3.81 32.62
CA THR A 14 6.06 2.56 32.41
C THR A 14 5.34 1.53 31.55
N ALA A 15 4.02 1.68 31.34
CA ALA A 15 3.26 0.74 30.53
C ALA A 15 3.56 0.92 29.03
N ASP A 16 3.51 -0.16 28.26
CA ASP A 16 3.68 -0.12 26.79
C ASP A 16 2.68 0.83 26.12
N VAL A 17 1.46 0.86 26.67
CA VAL A 17 0.41 1.80 26.28
C VAL A 17 -0.27 2.33 27.55
N GLY A 18 -0.07 3.62 27.82
CA GLY A 18 -0.70 4.35 28.90
C GLY A 18 -1.91 5.17 28.43
N MET A 19 -3.03 5.08 29.15
CA MET A 19 -4.24 5.84 28.88
C MET A 19 -4.77 6.49 30.16
N SER A 20 -5.39 7.66 30.03
CA SER A 20 -6.01 8.37 31.15
C SER A 20 -7.24 9.17 30.73
N PHE A 21 -8.05 9.58 31.70
CA PHE A 21 -9.21 10.43 31.51
C PHE A 21 -8.81 11.92 31.55
N GLY A 22 -9.54 12.74 30.79
CA GLY A 22 -9.35 14.18 30.73
C GLY A 22 -9.60 14.84 32.09
N GLY A 23 -8.83 15.89 32.37
CA GLY A 23 -8.93 16.66 33.61
C GLY A 23 -8.31 15.97 34.83
N THR A 24 -7.58 14.87 34.65
CA THR A 24 -6.87 14.18 35.74
C THR A 24 -5.37 14.44 35.69
N ASP A 25 -4.70 14.40 36.84
CA ASP A 25 -3.24 14.54 36.93
C ASP A 25 -2.50 13.39 36.24
N ALA A 26 -3.13 12.21 36.19
CA ALA A 26 -2.66 11.06 35.41
C ALA A 26 -2.57 11.36 33.90
N GLY A 27 -3.41 12.27 33.40
CA GLY A 27 -3.47 12.68 32.00
C GLY A 27 -2.14 13.18 31.46
N TYR A 28 -1.33 13.86 32.27
CA TYR A 28 -0.03 14.38 31.86
C TYR A 28 0.99 13.29 31.50
N SER A 29 0.80 12.08 32.02
CA SER A 29 1.71 10.95 31.79
C SER A 29 1.20 9.96 30.75
N ALA A 30 -0.05 10.10 30.28
CA ALA A 30 -0.68 9.15 29.37
C ALA A 30 -0.46 9.51 27.88
N ALA A 31 -0.25 8.49 27.04
CA ALA A 31 -0.17 8.66 25.59
C ALA A 31 -1.55 8.86 24.95
N PHE A 32 -2.59 8.26 25.55
CA PHE A 32 -3.98 8.42 25.14
C PHE A 32 -4.78 9.14 26.22
N LEU A 33 -5.55 10.15 25.81
CA LEU A 33 -6.34 11.00 26.69
C LEU A 33 -7.79 11.01 26.23
N ASN A 34 -8.69 10.61 27.13
CA ASN A 34 -10.12 10.61 26.87
C ASN A 34 -10.78 11.85 27.50
N GLN A 35 -11.05 12.88 26.71
CA GLN A 35 -11.57 14.17 27.19
C GLN A 35 -13.10 14.20 27.40
N GLY A 36 -13.87 13.34 26.75
CA GLY A 36 -15.33 13.49 26.64
C GLY A 36 -16.13 12.75 27.71
N SER A 37 -15.69 11.58 28.14
CA SER A 37 -16.42 10.73 29.09
C SER A 37 -15.46 9.94 29.98
N GLN A 38 -15.85 9.63 31.22
CA GLN A 38 -15.11 8.66 32.05
C GLN A 38 -15.54 7.20 31.74
N SER A 39 -15.79 6.89 30.46
CA SER A 39 -16.18 5.55 30.04
C SER A 39 -14.99 4.73 29.54
N LEU A 40 -15.00 3.44 29.88
CA LEU A 40 -14.00 2.47 29.41
C LEU A 40 -14.25 2.02 27.95
N GLU A 41 -15.38 2.44 27.34
CA GLU A 41 -15.74 2.09 25.97
C GLU A 41 -14.69 2.54 24.95
N ILE A 42 -13.99 3.65 25.22
CA ILE A 42 -12.95 4.17 24.33
C ILE A 42 -11.77 3.20 24.18
N ILE A 43 -11.54 2.31 25.14
CA ILE A 43 -10.54 1.24 24.99
C ILE A 43 -10.91 0.34 23.82
N SER A 44 -12.19 -0.03 23.70
CA SER A 44 -12.71 -0.85 22.61
C SER A 44 -12.50 -0.14 21.27
N ASP A 45 -12.73 1.16 21.22
CA ASP A 45 -12.58 1.94 19.99
C ASP A 45 -11.12 2.15 19.60
N VAL A 46 -10.24 2.44 20.56
CA VAL A 46 -8.79 2.50 20.35
C VAL A 46 -8.27 1.16 19.83
N ILE A 47 -8.73 0.02 20.37
CA ILE A 47 -8.36 -1.31 19.87
C ILE A 47 -8.89 -1.54 18.45
N LYS A 48 -10.11 -1.11 18.10
CA LYS A 48 -10.63 -1.25 16.73
C LYS A 48 -9.81 -0.42 15.73
N ILE A 49 -9.49 0.82 16.09
CA ILE A 49 -8.70 1.73 15.27
C ILE A 49 -7.28 1.19 15.09
N SER A 50 -6.61 0.78 16.18
CA SER A 50 -5.24 0.26 16.10
C SER A 50 -5.15 -0.97 15.18
N ARG A 51 -6.14 -1.87 15.27
CA ARG A 51 -6.21 -3.05 14.41
C ARG A 51 -6.43 -2.71 12.93
N CYS A 52 -7.25 -1.71 12.65
CA CYS A 52 -7.43 -1.20 11.30
C CYS A 52 -6.14 -0.58 10.76
N VAL A 53 -5.48 0.27 11.56
CA VAL A 53 -4.21 0.90 11.19
C VAL A 53 -3.12 -0.14 10.96
N SER A 54 -2.96 -1.13 11.84
CA SER A 54 -1.95 -2.20 11.66
C SER A 54 -2.17 -2.98 10.37
N GLN A 55 -3.43 -3.29 10.03
CA GLN A 55 -3.75 -3.96 8.77
C GLN A 55 -3.42 -3.06 7.56
N ASN A 56 -3.82 -1.79 7.59
CA ASN A 56 -3.52 -0.83 6.53
C ASN A 56 -2.00 -0.64 6.34
N VAL A 57 -1.22 -0.64 7.42
CA VAL A 57 0.25 -0.56 7.35
C VAL A 57 0.83 -1.80 6.67
N ILE A 58 0.43 -3.01 7.08
CA ILE A 58 0.87 -4.25 6.45
C ILE A 58 0.56 -4.24 4.95
N ASP A 59 -0.64 -3.81 4.59
CA ASP A 59 -1.10 -3.77 3.21
C ASP A 59 -0.40 -2.68 2.38
N THR A 60 -0.10 -1.53 2.98
CA THR A 60 0.71 -0.48 2.36
C THR A 60 2.15 -0.96 2.13
N ILE A 61 2.75 -1.68 3.07
CA ILE A 61 4.10 -2.25 2.90
C ILE A 61 4.10 -3.28 1.76
N LYS A 62 3.06 -4.12 1.63
CA LYS A 62 2.96 -5.06 0.50
C LYS A 62 2.91 -4.33 -0.84
N LEU A 63 2.08 -3.30 -0.97
CA LEU A 63 2.00 -2.50 -2.19
C LEU A 63 3.34 -1.81 -2.47
N TYR A 64 4.01 -1.30 -1.44
CA TYR A 64 5.33 -0.66 -1.57
C TYR A 64 6.42 -1.64 -2.05
N LEU A 65 6.45 -2.88 -1.53
CA LEU A 65 7.42 -3.87 -2.02
C LEU A 65 7.12 -4.26 -3.47
N LEU A 66 5.86 -4.51 -3.78
CA LEU A 66 5.44 -4.95 -5.11
C LEU A 66 5.77 -3.89 -6.16
N SER A 67 5.37 -2.65 -5.91
CA SER A 67 5.66 -1.52 -6.78
C SER A 67 7.14 -1.34 -7.10
N ASN A 68 8.02 -1.52 -6.10
CA ASN A 68 9.46 -1.40 -6.31
C ASN A 68 10.03 -2.54 -7.15
N VAL A 69 9.58 -3.78 -6.96
CA VAL A 69 9.99 -4.91 -7.82
C VAL A 69 9.58 -4.66 -9.27
N PHE A 70 8.34 -4.24 -9.49
CA PHE A 70 7.85 -3.88 -10.82
C PHE A 70 8.68 -2.76 -11.46
N LYS A 71 8.89 -1.65 -10.73
CA LYS A 71 9.71 -0.52 -11.18
C LYS A 71 11.12 -0.97 -11.57
N GLN A 72 11.71 -1.88 -10.81
CA GLN A 72 13.04 -2.39 -11.11
C GLN A 72 13.06 -3.24 -12.39
N THR A 73 12.06 -4.12 -12.60
CA THR A 73 11.91 -4.90 -13.84
C THR A 73 11.74 -4.00 -15.05
N VAL A 74 10.93 -2.94 -14.92
CA VAL A 74 10.73 -1.91 -15.95
C VAL A 74 12.05 -1.27 -16.37
N ILE A 75 12.85 -0.85 -15.40
CA ILE A 75 14.15 -0.22 -15.65
C ILE A 75 15.10 -1.21 -16.34
N TYR A 76 15.15 -2.47 -15.90
CA TYR A 76 16.02 -3.47 -16.53
C TYR A 76 15.66 -3.76 -17.99
N VAL A 77 14.38 -3.88 -18.31
CA VAL A 77 13.92 -4.07 -19.71
C VAL A 77 14.22 -2.82 -20.55
N SER A 78 14.03 -1.63 -20.00
CA SER A 78 14.34 -0.37 -20.69
C SER A 78 15.83 -0.27 -21.02
N ILE A 79 16.71 -0.61 -20.06
CA ILE A 79 18.16 -0.65 -20.26
C ILE A 79 18.53 -1.65 -21.36
N TYR A 80 17.90 -2.83 -21.41
CA TYR A 80 18.13 -3.83 -22.46
C TYR A 80 17.80 -3.28 -23.86
N GLN A 81 16.79 -2.41 -23.96
CA GLN A 81 16.40 -1.74 -25.21
C GLN A 81 17.22 -0.46 -25.49
N ALA A 82 18.27 -0.18 -24.71
CA ALA A 82 19.06 1.06 -24.75
C ALA A 82 18.20 2.34 -24.62
N SER A 83 17.05 2.24 -23.96
CA SER A 83 16.15 3.35 -23.64
C SER A 83 16.31 3.74 -22.16
N ILE A 84 16.27 5.04 -21.87
CA ILE A 84 16.43 5.58 -20.52
C ILE A 84 15.15 6.31 -20.13
N TYR A 85 14.65 6.01 -18.93
CA TYR A 85 13.52 6.72 -18.34
C TYR A 85 13.92 8.18 -18.09
N GLY A 86 13.15 9.14 -18.60
CA GLY A 86 13.41 10.55 -18.30
C GLY A 86 13.19 10.86 -16.81
N ASP A 87 14.01 11.72 -16.23
CA ASP A 87 13.93 12.09 -14.80
C ASP A 87 12.51 12.54 -14.41
N ILE A 88 11.90 13.42 -15.22
CA ILE A 88 10.53 13.92 -15.01
C ILE A 88 9.50 12.79 -15.12
N GLN A 89 9.66 11.86 -16.05
CA GLN A 89 8.75 10.71 -16.21
C GLN A 89 8.82 9.78 -14.99
N SER A 90 10.01 9.62 -14.40
CA SER A 90 10.20 8.84 -13.18
C SER A 90 9.52 9.48 -11.97
N VAL A 91 9.64 10.81 -11.83
CA VAL A 91 8.99 11.58 -10.77
C VAL A 91 7.47 11.58 -10.94
N TYR A 92 6.98 11.83 -12.16
CA TYR A 92 5.57 11.74 -12.54
C TYR A 92 4.98 10.39 -12.14
N SER A 93 5.67 9.30 -12.50
CA SER A 93 5.20 7.95 -12.21
C SER A 93 5.15 7.66 -10.71
N GLN A 94 6.01 8.28 -9.90
CA GLN A 94 5.96 8.12 -8.44
C GLN A 94 4.83 8.92 -7.79
N PHE A 95 4.71 10.20 -8.14
CA PHE A 95 3.78 11.09 -7.47
C PHE A 95 2.35 10.96 -7.94
N LEU A 96 2.10 10.81 -9.24
CA LEU A 96 0.73 10.77 -9.74
C LEU A 96 0.13 9.39 -9.73
N ASN A 97 0.97 8.36 -9.71
CA ASN A 97 0.45 7.01 -9.73
C ASN A 97 0.54 6.25 -8.41
N PHE A 98 1.72 6.17 -7.78
CA PHE A 98 1.87 5.36 -6.57
C PHE A 98 1.29 6.06 -5.34
N PHE A 99 1.51 7.36 -5.23
CA PHE A 99 1.07 8.13 -4.06
C PHE A 99 -0.46 8.11 -3.86
N PRO A 100 -1.31 8.32 -4.88
CA PRO A 100 -2.76 8.20 -4.70
C PRO A 100 -3.22 6.80 -4.28
N CYS A 101 -2.58 5.76 -4.80
CA CYS A 101 -2.87 4.38 -4.40
C CYS A 101 -2.52 4.14 -2.93
N TYR A 102 -1.37 4.65 -2.46
CA TYR A 102 -1.00 4.57 -1.05
C TYR A 102 -2.01 5.30 -0.16
N LEU A 103 -2.40 6.52 -0.54
CA LEU A 103 -3.44 7.26 0.18
C LEU A 103 -4.75 6.47 0.23
N TRP A 104 -5.16 5.88 -0.89
CA TRP A 104 -6.41 5.14 -0.96
C TRP A 104 -6.46 3.94 -0.01
N ILE A 105 -5.38 3.15 0.06
CA ILE A 105 -5.30 1.99 0.96
C ILE A 105 -5.41 2.41 2.42
N THR A 106 -4.87 3.58 2.77
CA THR A 106 -4.92 4.10 4.14
C THR A 106 -6.31 4.56 4.58
N PHE A 107 -7.24 4.84 3.64
CA PHE A 107 -8.60 5.28 3.95
C PHE A 107 -9.56 4.16 4.43
N GLY A 108 -9.04 2.96 4.71
CA GLY A 108 -9.86 1.88 5.29
C GLY A 108 -10.46 2.27 6.64
N ALA A 109 -11.75 2.00 6.84
CA ALA A 109 -12.46 2.29 8.08
C ALA A 109 -12.35 1.13 9.10
N PRO A 110 -12.35 1.42 10.42
CA PRO A 110 -12.31 0.39 11.44
C PRO A 110 -13.60 -0.44 11.49
N LEU A 111 -13.46 -1.71 11.88
CA LEU A 111 -14.59 -2.62 12.06
C LEU A 111 -15.49 -2.15 13.22
N LYS A 112 -16.82 -2.26 13.04
CA LYS A 112 -17.81 -1.92 14.09
C LYS A 112 -17.70 -2.81 15.33
N LYS A 113 -17.31 -4.08 15.14
CA LYS A 113 -17.16 -5.08 16.21
C LYS A 113 -15.75 -5.67 16.18
N ILE A 114 -15.20 -5.95 17.37
CA ILE A 114 -13.88 -6.58 17.52
C ILE A 114 -14.03 -8.06 17.12
N SER A 115 -13.30 -8.49 16.09
CA SER A 115 -13.25 -9.90 15.71
C SER A 115 -12.26 -10.69 16.61
N PRO A 116 -12.55 -11.95 16.98
CA PRO A 116 -11.63 -12.78 17.77
C PRO A 116 -10.35 -13.16 17.01
N LEU A 117 -10.39 -13.13 15.68
CA LEU A 117 -9.25 -13.39 14.79
C LEU A 117 -8.13 -12.40 15.04
N LYS A 118 -6.96 -12.82 15.53
CA LYS A 118 -5.76 -11.97 15.67
C LYS A 118 -5.24 -11.53 14.29
N ILE A 119 -4.61 -10.36 14.25
CA ILE A 119 -3.88 -9.93 13.06
C ILE A 119 -2.60 -10.78 13.00
N ASN A 120 -2.20 -11.16 11.79
CA ASN A 120 -0.93 -11.83 11.60
C ASN A 120 0.17 -10.76 11.67
N ASP A 121 0.81 -10.64 12.83
CA ASP A 121 1.87 -9.66 13.06
C ASP A 121 3.18 -10.05 12.37
N ASN A 122 3.25 -11.28 11.83
CA ASN A 122 4.42 -11.74 11.09
C ASN A 122 4.34 -11.29 9.63
N PHE A 123 5.09 -10.23 9.34
CA PHE A 123 5.24 -9.69 8.00
C PHE A 123 5.75 -10.72 6.97
N LEU A 124 6.62 -11.63 7.39
CA LEU A 124 7.20 -12.70 6.55
C LEU A 124 6.41 -14.00 6.68
N SER A 125 5.10 -13.91 6.95
CA SER A 125 4.26 -15.10 6.94
C SER A 125 4.30 -15.76 5.56
N LYS A 126 4.19 -17.10 5.56
CA LYS A 126 4.21 -17.90 4.33
C LYS A 126 3.12 -17.47 3.35
N GLU A 127 1.98 -17.03 3.86
CA GLU A 127 0.84 -16.52 3.09
C GLU A 127 1.18 -15.23 2.34
N ILE A 128 1.81 -14.28 3.03
CA ILE A 128 2.22 -13.00 2.46
C ILE A 128 3.34 -13.23 1.44
N LEU A 129 4.33 -14.05 1.78
CA LEU A 129 5.42 -14.41 0.88
C LEU A 129 4.91 -15.10 -0.39
N PHE A 130 4.01 -16.07 -0.26
CA PHE A 130 3.44 -16.77 -1.42
C PHE A 130 2.68 -15.81 -2.34
N SER A 131 1.84 -14.94 -1.77
CA SER A 131 1.13 -13.90 -2.54
C SER A 131 2.11 -12.93 -3.21
N PHE A 132 3.18 -12.54 -2.52
CA PHE A 132 4.19 -11.63 -3.03
C PHE A 132 4.97 -12.26 -4.21
N TYR A 133 5.48 -13.49 -4.05
CA TYR A 133 6.18 -14.19 -5.12
C TYR A 133 5.26 -14.47 -6.33
N GLY A 134 4.00 -14.84 -6.10
CA GLY A 134 3.03 -15.02 -7.18
C GLY A 134 2.83 -13.74 -8.00
N LEU A 135 2.70 -12.60 -7.32
CA LEU A 135 2.59 -11.30 -7.98
C LEU A 135 3.90 -10.90 -8.69
N CYS A 136 5.08 -11.24 -8.14
CA CYS A 136 6.36 -11.05 -8.83
C CYS A 136 6.46 -11.88 -10.11
N ILE A 137 6.00 -13.13 -10.10
CA ILE A 137 6.00 -13.98 -11.30
C ILE A 137 5.05 -13.41 -12.35
N LEU A 138 3.82 -13.04 -11.96
CA LEU A 138 2.86 -12.38 -12.85
C LEU A 138 3.42 -11.07 -13.42
N SER A 139 4.15 -10.30 -12.60
CA SER A 139 4.86 -9.09 -13.03
C SER A 139 5.86 -9.36 -14.14
N GLY A 140 6.65 -10.42 -13.97
CA GLY A 140 7.66 -10.83 -14.94
C GLY A 140 7.01 -11.25 -16.25
N ILE A 141 5.96 -12.08 -16.18
CA ILE A 141 5.20 -12.51 -17.37
C ILE A 141 4.62 -11.31 -18.11
N GLY A 142 3.99 -10.38 -17.39
CA GLY A 142 3.47 -9.14 -17.97
C GLY A 142 4.56 -8.32 -18.67
N SER A 143 5.73 -8.18 -18.05
CA SER A 143 6.86 -7.47 -18.67
C SER A 143 7.38 -8.15 -19.95
N ILE A 144 7.36 -9.49 -20.01
CA ILE A 144 7.77 -10.26 -21.20
C ILE A 144 6.76 -10.09 -22.34
N ILE A 145 5.45 -10.15 -22.03
CA ILE A 145 4.39 -9.92 -23.02
C ILE A 145 4.49 -8.52 -23.61
N VAL A 146 4.78 -7.53 -22.77
CA VAL A 146 4.94 -6.16 -23.22
C VAL A 146 6.14 -6.06 -24.15
N TYR A 147 7.29 -6.60 -23.71
CA TYR A 147 8.49 -6.64 -24.53
C TYR A 147 8.23 -7.30 -25.89
N SER A 148 7.48 -8.42 -25.94
CA SER A 148 7.15 -9.06 -27.21
C SER A 148 6.24 -8.21 -28.09
N LEU A 149 5.21 -7.57 -27.53
CA LEU A 149 4.36 -6.61 -28.25
C LEU A 149 5.17 -5.43 -28.82
N MET A 150 6.19 -4.97 -28.09
CA MET A 150 7.06 -3.88 -28.55
C MET A 150 7.86 -4.24 -29.79
N ILE A 151 8.32 -5.50 -29.91
CA ILE A 151 9.03 -5.98 -31.11
C ILE A 151 8.11 -5.93 -32.35
N PHE A 152 6.80 -6.11 -32.18
CA PHE A 152 5.84 -6.09 -33.28
C PHE A 152 5.46 -4.68 -33.75
N VAL A 153 5.74 -3.63 -32.97
CA VAL A 153 5.49 -2.24 -33.40
C VAL A 153 6.65 -1.81 -34.31
N PRO A 154 6.42 -1.57 -35.62
CA PRO A 154 7.48 -1.19 -36.54
C PRO A 154 8.04 0.19 -36.16
N SER A 155 9.37 0.33 -36.18
CA SER A 155 10.04 1.62 -36.04
C SER A 155 9.69 2.49 -37.25
N THR A 156 8.76 3.43 -37.07
CA THR A 156 8.47 4.44 -38.09
C THR A 156 9.69 5.33 -38.29
N GLN A 157 10.53 5.01 -39.29
CA GLN A 157 11.59 5.90 -39.78
C GLN A 157 10.94 7.05 -40.54
N ILE A 158 10.90 8.25 -39.96
CA ILE A 158 10.49 9.46 -40.67
C ILE A 158 11.69 9.88 -41.53
N PRO A 159 11.61 9.91 -42.87
CA PRO A 159 12.77 10.26 -43.69
C PRO A 159 12.93 11.79 -43.76
N GLY A 160 14.03 12.35 -43.24
CA GLY A 160 14.47 13.71 -43.60
C GLY A 160 14.71 14.74 -42.47
N LEU A 161 14.59 14.39 -41.19
CA LEU A 161 15.00 15.27 -40.08
C LEU A 161 16.40 14.87 -39.55
N ASN A 162 17.07 15.72 -38.77
CA ASN A 162 18.32 15.34 -38.07
C ASN A 162 17.98 14.31 -36.97
N LEU A 163 17.95 13.05 -37.40
CA LEU A 163 17.05 12.00 -36.90
C LEU A 163 17.46 11.34 -35.58
N ARG A 164 18.69 11.51 -35.08
CA ARG A 164 19.22 10.67 -34.00
C ARG A 164 18.78 11.10 -32.60
N SER A 165 18.61 12.40 -32.32
CA SER A 165 18.07 12.87 -31.04
C SER A 165 16.56 12.71 -30.98
N ASP A 166 15.87 13.13 -32.05
CA ASP A 166 14.41 13.28 -32.03
C ASP A 166 13.69 11.94 -32.21
N LEU A 167 14.27 10.95 -32.91
CA LEU A 167 13.73 9.59 -32.94
C LEU A 167 13.96 8.83 -31.63
N MET A 168 15.07 9.10 -30.94
CA MET A 168 15.29 8.52 -29.61
C MET A 168 14.23 9.07 -28.65
N ASP A 169 13.89 10.36 -28.72
CA ASP A 169 12.82 10.95 -27.93
C ASP A 169 11.42 10.43 -28.27
N ASP A 170 11.05 10.30 -29.56
CA ASP A 170 9.71 9.78 -29.93
C ASP A 170 9.57 8.27 -29.62
N GLN A 171 10.65 7.49 -29.74
CA GLN A 171 10.66 6.10 -29.30
C GLN A 171 10.58 6.00 -27.77
N ASN A 172 11.42 6.74 -27.02
CA ASN A 172 11.37 6.80 -25.56
C ASN A 172 9.99 7.24 -25.04
N PHE A 173 9.32 8.14 -25.76
CA PHE A 173 7.95 8.58 -25.46
C PHE A 173 6.91 7.45 -25.64
N ARG A 174 7.04 6.62 -26.68
CA ARG A 174 6.16 5.44 -26.88
C ARG A 174 6.43 4.34 -25.86
N TYR A 175 7.70 4.08 -25.53
CA TYR A 175 8.10 3.13 -24.48
C TYR A 175 7.55 3.55 -23.11
N SER A 176 7.65 4.85 -22.77
CA SER A 176 7.09 5.40 -21.53
C SER A 176 5.56 5.36 -21.49
N LEU A 177 4.85 5.60 -22.60
CA LEU A 177 3.39 5.44 -22.69
C LEU A 177 2.91 4.00 -22.49
N LEU A 178 3.59 3.03 -23.10
CA LEU A 178 3.29 1.61 -22.88
C LEU A 178 3.52 1.23 -21.42
N TYR A 179 4.64 1.67 -20.84
CA TYR A 179 4.92 1.49 -19.41
C TYR A 179 3.84 2.08 -18.52
N ILE A 180 3.36 3.29 -18.80
CA ILE A 180 2.25 3.93 -18.06
C ILE A 180 0.95 3.12 -18.22
N GLY A 181 0.65 2.58 -19.40
CA GLY A 181 -0.56 1.77 -19.63
C GLY A 181 -0.57 0.44 -18.86
N ILE A 182 0.55 -0.27 -18.86
CA ILE A 182 0.72 -1.52 -18.09
C ILE A 182 0.69 -1.23 -16.60
N PHE A 183 1.31 -0.11 -16.22
CA PHE A 183 1.32 0.41 -14.87
C PHE A 183 -0.10 0.72 -14.37
N ILE A 184 -0.95 1.37 -15.18
CA ILE A 184 -2.38 1.58 -14.86
C ILE A 184 -3.08 0.22 -14.70
N GLY A 185 -2.82 -0.76 -15.57
CA GLY A 185 -3.39 -2.10 -15.46
C GLY A 185 -3.00 -2.85 -14.17
N ILE A 186 -1.74 -2.76 -13.76
CA ILE A 186 -1.24 -3.40 -12.53
C ILE A 186 -1.75 -2.68 -11.28
N VAL A 187 -1.81 -1.34 -11.32
CA VAL A 187 -2.42 -0.56 -10.24
C VAL A 187 -3.89 -0.93 -10.11
N LEU A 188 -4.65 -1.00 -11.20
CA LEU A 188 -6.06 -1.39 -11.18
C LEU A 188 -6.22 -2.84 -10.69
N TYR A 189 -5.33 -3.76 -11.07
CA TYR A 189 -5.35 -5.15 -10.59
C TYR A 189 -5.01 -5.28 -9.11
N CYS A 190 -3.97 -4.58 -8.63
CA CYS A 190 -3.63 -4.54 -7.21
C CYS A 190 -4.71 -3.83 -6.39
N TYR A 191 -5.33 -2.80 -6.96
CA TYR A 191 -6.48 -2.10 -6.41
C TYR A 191 -7.68 -3.03 -6.29
N GLU A 192 -8.00 -3.82 -7.32
CA GLU A 192 -9.05 -4.84 -7.24
C GLU A 192 -8.74 -5.90 -6.17
N GLU A 193 -7.52 -6.45 -6.11
CA GLU A 193 -7.15 -7.45 -5.10
C GLU A 193 -7.20 -6.89 -3.66
N MET A 194 -6.78 -5.63 -3.46
CA MET A 194 -6.81 -4.98 -2.15
C MET A 194 -8.22 -4.51 -1.77
N LEU A 195 -9.00 -4.00 -2.72
CA LEU A 195 -10.42 -3.70 -2.53
C LEU A 195 -11.22 -4.97 -2.27
N VAL A 196 -10.99 -6.05 -3.01
CA VAL A 196 -11.63 -7.35 -2.76
C VAL A 196 -11.25 -7.83 -1.37
N LYS A 197 -10.02 -7.63 -0.90
CA LYS A 197 -9.64 -7.97 0.49
C LYS A 197 -10.21 -7.02 1.54
N GLN A 198 -10.40 -5.74 1.27
CA GLN A 198 -11.10 -4.82 2.19
C GLN A 198 -12.62 -5.08 2.17
N PHE A 199 -13.27 -5.07 1.00
CA PHE A 199 -14.69 -5.37 0.82
C PHE A 199 -15.03 -6.79 1.25
N PHE A 200 -14.45 -7.85 0.67
CA PHE A 200 -14.72 -9.24 1.08
C PHE A 200 -14.04 -9.67 2.38
N GLY A 201 -12.97 -9.03 2.84
CA GLY A 201 -12.44 -9.30 4.19
C GLY A 201 -13.35 -8.75 5.30
N ILE A 202 -13.99 -7.60 5.04
CA ILE A 202 -15.01 -7.02 5.92
C ILE A 202 -16.35 -7.76 5.74
N TYR A 203 -16.85 -7.98 4.50
CA TYR A 203 -18.13 -8.67 4.23
C TYR A 203 -18.10 -10.19 4.40
N GLY A 204 -17.02 -10.85 4.00
CA GLY A 204 -16.87 -12.31 4.09
C GLY A 204 -16.73 -12.79 5.54
N ARG A 205 -16.13 -11.97 6.42
CA ARG A 205 -16.18 -12.22 7.88
C ARG A 205 -17.57 -11.96 8.47
N MET A 206 -18.32 -10.98 7.97
CA MET A 206 -19.72 -10.76 8.38
C MET A 206 -20.67 -11.88 7.93
N LYS A 207 -20.47 -12.45 6.72
CA LYS A 207 -21.32 -13.53 6.21
C LYS A 207 -21.08 -14.87 6.92
N LYS A 208 -19.84 -15.16 7.35
CA LYS A 208 -19.53 -16.35 8.15
C LYS A 208 -20.03 -16.28 9.61
N GLN A 209 -20.19 -15.08 10.18
CA GLN A 209 -20.66 -14.89 11.56
C GLN A 209 -22.19 -14.78 11.70
N ASN A 210 -22.94 -14.65 10.60
CA ASN A 210 -24.41 -14.77 10.60
C ASN A 210 -24.88 -16.21 10.28
N LEU A 211 -23.95 -17.16 10.17
CA LEU A 211 -24.20 -18.59 9.88
C LEU A 211 -23.73 -19.51 11.03
N GLN A 212 -23.37 -18.93 12.18
CA GLN A 212 -23.14 -19.61 13.46
C GLN A 212 -23.89 -18.85 14.55
#